data_AF-B7PFJ5-F1
#
_entry.id   AF-B7PFJ5-F1
#
_cell.length_a   1.000
_cell.length_b   1.000
_cell.length_c   1.000
_cell.angle_alpha   90.00
_cell.angle_beta   90.00
_cell.angle_gamma   90.00
#
_symmetry.space_group_name_H-M   'P 1'
#
loop_
_entity.id
_entity.type
_entity.pdbx_description
1 polymer ?
#
loop_
_entity_poly.entity_id
_entity_poly.type
_entity_poly.pdbx_seq_one_letter_code
_entity_poly.pdbx_strand_id
1 'polypeptide(L)'
;MMPPTIVDYFPQANGDGLKVIWEHAVNSKARLSSALRGPGMVLEGDVSMGANGRYPVPVMAHPPVLSSDLTLDEWLHELLLCGTKGVKLDFKSTEVVEPACRILARFVDKFRGPVILNADVLPGPDCSVMPPVDAWTFLTLCRTRFPRAIISLGWTTDDASCIKMGYTREMVESMGALVREYNLGQPVTFPVWLPLARRSLGDLQRLLAQVPRSSLTVFARPGPPRAAALPDLAALRSAFSPSLVYYDLPHDLLQAFLPLC
;
A
#
# COMPACT_ATOMS: atom_id res chain seq x y z
N MET A 1 11.04 22.62 2.62
CA MET A 1 10.99 21.54 3.64
C MET A 1 10.68 20.24 2.89
N MET A 2 11.42 19.15 3.15
CA MET A 2 11.15 17.87 2.48
C MET A 2 9.82 17.28 2.97
N PRO A 3 8.94 16.77 2.09
CA PRO A 3 7.72 16.10 2.52
C PRO A 3 8.02 14.89 3.44
N PRO A 4 7.22 14.67 4.50
CA PRO A 4 7.41 13.59 5.47
C PRO A 4 7.23 12.21 4.84
N THR A 5 8.00 11.23 5.31
CA THR A 5 7.83 9.80 5.06
C THR A 5 6.80 9.19 6.00
N ILE A 6 6.39 7.92 5.82
CA ILE A 6 5.35 7.29 6.65
C ILE A 6 5.75 7.30 8.14
N VAL A 7 7.00 6.96 8.47
CA VAL A 7 7.46 6.91 9.86
C VAL A 7 7.49 8.30 10.54
N ASP A 8 7.66 9.38 9.77
CA ASP A 8 7.70 10.75 10.31
C ASP A 8 6.35 11.20 10.90
N TYR A 9 5.25 10.59 10.46
CA TYR A 9 3.92 10.82 11.03
C TYR A 9 3.71 10.14 12.39
N PHE A 10 4.62 9.25 12.79
CA PHE A 10 4.47 8.40 13.96
C PHE A 10 5.71 8.42 14.84
N PRO A 11 5.89 9.46 15.68
CA PRO A 11 7.06 9.60 16.55
C PRO A 11 7.32 8.37 17.44
N GLN A 12 6.27 7.67 17.87
CA GLN A 12 6.36 6.45 18.67
C GLN A 12 7.06 5.28 17.94
N ALA A 13 7.14 5.32 16.61
CA ALA A 13 7.87 4.32 15.83
C ALA A 13 9.39 4.52 15.90
N ASN A 14 9.88 5.65 16.40
CA ASN A 14 11.31 5.95 16.61
C ASN A 14 12.18 5.64 15.38
N GLY A 15 11.70 6.01 14.19
CA GLY A 15 12.40 5.78 12.92
C GLY A 15 12.44 4.33 12.44
N ASP A 16 11.68 3.40 13.03
CA ASP A 16 11.61 1.99 12.62
C ASP A 16 10.24 1.67 12.00
N GLY A 17 10.22 1.35 10.70
CA GLY A 17 9.00 1.02 9.98
C GLY A 17 8.33 -0.28 10.43
N LEU A 18 9.05 -1.17 11.15
CA LEU A 18 8.45 -2.33 11.81
C LEU A 18 7.49 -1.94 12.94
N LYS A 19 7.66 -0.77 13.54
CA LYS A 19 6.81 -0.26 14.62
C LYS A 19 5.58 0.51 14.11
N VAL A 20 5.46 0.72 12.80
CA VAL A 20 4.23 1.22 12.19
C VAL A 20 3.27 0.05 12.03
N ILE A 21 2.18 0.06 12.80
CA ILE A 21 1.20 -1.04 12.83
C ILE A 21 0.15 -0.82 11.73
N TRP A 22 -0.12 -1.85 10.94
CA TRP A 22 -1.06 -1.81 9.83
C TRP A 22 -2.33 -2.60 10.14
N GLU A 23 -3.48 -2.09 9.68
CA GLU A 23 -4.74 -2.83 9.62
C GLU A 23 -5.10 -3.02 8.15
N HIS A 24 -4.97 -4.25 7.66
CA HIS A 24 -5.20 -4.61 6.27
C HIS A 24 -6.66 -4.95 5.98
N ALA A 25 -7.11 -4.63 4.75
CA ALA A 25 -8.42 -4.96 4.20
C ALA A 25 -9.59 -4.52 5.10
N VAL A 26 -9.57 -3.26 5.51
CA VAL A 26 -10.61 -2.65 6.36
C VAL A 26 -11.83 -2.26 5.53
N ASN A 27 -12.51 -3.28 4.98
CA ASN A 27 -13.48 -3.13 3.90
C ASN A 27 -14.96 -3.27 4.32
N SER A 28 -15.26 -3.27 5.61
CA SER A 28 -16.64 -3.35 6.10
C SER A 28 -16.84 -2.48 7.33
N LYS A 29 -18.09 -2.09 7.63
CA LYS A 29 -18.41 -1.27 8.81
C LYS A 29 -17.92 -1.94 10.11
N ALA A 30 -18.08 -3.25 10.20
CA ALA A 30 -17.60 -4.03 11.35
C ALA A 30 -16.07 -3.97 11.50
N ARG A 31 -15.34 -4.19 10.39
CA ARG A 31 -13.86 -4.15 10.40
C ARG A 31 -13.35 -2.74 10.69
N LEU A 32 -13.94 -1.71 10.08
CA LEU A 32 -13.59 -0.31 10.34
C LEU A 32 -13.79 0.06 11.82
N SER A 33 -14.96 -0.25 12.36
CA SER A 33 -15.27 -0.02 13.79
C SER A 33 -14.25 -0.69 14.72
N SER A 34 -13.84 -1.92 14.41
CA SER A 34 -12.79 -2.63 15.16
C SER A 34 -11.42 -1.97 15.03
N ALA A 35 -11.00 -1.65 13.80
CA ALA A 35 -9.68 -1.09 13.51
C ALA A 35 -9.49 0.31 14.10
N LEU A 36 -10.54 1.14 14.14
CA LEU A 36 -10.51 2.47 14.76
C LEU A 36 -10.25 2.40 16.28
N ARG A 37 -10.78 1.39 16.96
CA ARG A 37 -10.52 1.13 18.39
C ARG A 37 -9.21 0.39 18.64
N GLY A 38 -8.66 -0.24 17.60
CA GLY A 38 -7.45 -1.05 17.67
C GLY A 38 -6.16 -0.23 17.71
N PRO A 39 -5.01 -0.92 17.93
CA PRO A 39 -3.70 -0.30 17.97
C PRO A 39 -3.16 0.08 16.58
N GLY A 40 -3.80 -0.38 15.50
CA GLY A 40 -3.42 -0.07 14.11
C GLY A 40 -3.20 1.42 13.89
N MET A 41 -2.09 1.79 13.26
CA MET A 41 -1.70 3.18 13.03
C MET A 41 -2.04 3.62 11.61
N VAL A 42 -1.95 2.72 10.63
CA VAL A 42 -2.38 2.96 9.25
C VAL A 42 -3.47 1.95 8.90
N LEU A 43 -4.62 2.44 8.47
CA LEU A 43 -5.72 1.61 7.99
C LEU A 43 -5.68 1.58 6.47
N GLU A 44 -5.57 0.38 5.94
CA GLU A 44 -5.61 0.10 4.51
C GLU A 44 -7.01 -0.41 4.12
N GLY A 45 -7.54 0.14 3.03
CA GLY A 45 -8.82 -0.29 2.48
C GLY A 45 -8.80 -0.33 0.96
N ASP A 46 -9.37 -1.42 0.45
CA ASP A 46 -9.47 -1.71 -0.97
C ASP A 46 -10.63 -0.90 -1.56
N VAL A 47 -10.37 -0.13 -2.62
CA VAL A 47 -11.35 0.75 -3.24
C VAL A 47 -11.75 0.19 -4.60
N SER A 48 -13.04 -0.11 -4.76
CA SER A 48 -13.63 -0.63 -6.00
C SER A 48 -14.87 0.18 -6.40
N MET A 49 -15.24 0.16 -7.69
CA MET A 49 -16.53 0.70 -8.11
C MET A 49 -17.66 -0.24 -7.66
N GLY A 50 -18.67 0.31 -6.98
CA GLY A 50 -19.82 -0.47 -6.55
C GLY A 50 -20.59 -1.05 -7.74
N ALA A 51 -20.84 -2.37 -7.72
CA ALA A 51 -21.48 -3.07 -8.84
C ALA A 51 -22.99 -2.77 -9.03
N ASN A 52 -23.65 -2.22 -8.00
CA ASN A 52 -25.11 -2.14 -7.95
C ASN A 52 -25.59 -0.70 -7.79
N GLY A 53 -25.92 -0.04 -8.90
CA GLY A 53 -26.57 1.28 -8.89
C GLY A 53 -26.61 1.96 -10.25
N ARG A 54 -27.64 2.77 -10.49
CA ARG A 54 -27.71 3.63 -11.69
C ARG A 54 -26.60 4.69 -11.72
N TYR A 55 -26.07 5.01 -10.55
CA TYR A 55 -24.93 5.91 -10.32
C TYR A 55 -23.98 5.20 -9.35
N PRO A 56 -23.09 4.32 -9.84
CA PRO A 56 -22.20 3.57 -8.97
C PRO A 56 -21.23 4.51 -8.27
N VAL A 57 -20.95 4.23 -6.99
CA VAL A 57 -20.03 5.01 -6.16
C VAL A 57 -18.85 4.13 -5.73
N PRO A 58 -17.68 4.72 -5.41
CA PRO A 58 -16.59 3.99 -4.78
C PRO A 58 -17.00 3.38 -3.44
N VAL A 59 -16.74 2.08 -3.29
CA VAL A 59 -16.99 1.29 -2.09
C VAL A 59 -15.73 0.61 -1.60
N MET A 60 -15.70 0.28 -0.31
CA MET A 60 -14.57 -0.44 0.29
C MET A 60 -14.74 -1.94 0.01
N ALA A 61 -14.08 -2.46 -1.02
CA ALA A 61 -14.20 -3.85 -1.43
C ALA A 61 -12.99 -4.34 -2.23
N HIS A 62 -12.60 -5.59 -1.99
CA HIS A 62 -11.56 -6.29 -2.75
C HIS A 62 -12.19 -7.21 -3.81
N PRO A 63 -11.82 -7.11 -5.10
CA PRO A 63 -12.28 -8.04 -6.13
C PRO A 63 -12.05 -9.52 -5.76
N PRO A 64 -12.93 -10.43 -6.16
CA PRO A 64 -14.10 -10.23 -7.04
C PRO A 64 -15.33 -9.65 -6.33
N VAL A 65 -15.25 -9.36 -5.03
CA VAL A 65 -16.36 -8.74 -4.29
C VAL A 65 -16.40 -7.25 -4.62
N LEU A 66 -17.48 -6.80 -5.26
CA LEU A 66 -17.70 -5.40 -5.65
C LEU A 66 -18.88 -4.75 -4.90
N SER A 67 -19.45 -5.46 -3.92
CA SER A 67 -20.49 -4.96 -3.02
C SER A 67 -19.94 -4.84 -1.62
N SER A 68 -20.22 -3.73 -0.95
CA SER A 68 -19.84 -3.51 0.45
C SER A 68 -20.95 -2.77 1.20
N ASP A 69 -20.99 -2.96 2.52
CA ASP A 69 -21.85 -2.19 3.42
C ASP A 69 -21.26 -0.79 3.74
N LEU A 70 -20.11 -0.47 3.16
CA LEU A 70 -19.30 0.69 3.46
C LEU A 70 -18.81 1.37 2.17
N THR A 71 -19.27 2.61 1.97
CA THR A 71 -18.76 3.48 0.89
C THR A 71 -17.41 4.09 1.26
N LEU A 72 -16.63 4.53 0.27
CA LEU A 72 -15.39 5.27 0.51
C LEU A 72 -15.64 6.57 1.30
N ASP A 73 -16.76 7.24 1.04
CA ASP A 73 -17.10 8.49 1.72
C ASP A 73 -17.36 8.29 3.21
N GLU A 74 -18.17 7.28 3.56
CA GLU A 74 -18.38 6.87 4.95
C GLU A 74 -17.06 6.46 5.61
N TRP A 75 -16.24 5.65 4.92
CA TRP A 75 -14.95 5.18 5.45
C TRP A 75 -14.01 6.34 5.80
N LEU A 76 -13.85 7.31 4.89
CA LEU A 76 -13.02 8.50 5.13
C LEU A 76 -13.60 9.41 6.22
N HIS A 77 -14.93 9.53 6.30
CA HIS A 77 -15.59 10.34 7.33
C HIS A 77 -15.31 9.79 8.73
N GLU A 78 -15.54 8.50 8.95
CA GLU A 78 -15.31 7.84 10.25
C GLU A 78 -13.83 7.89 10.68
N LEU A 79 -12.90 7.69 9.74
CA LEU A 79 -11.47 7.84 9.99
C LEU A 79 -11.08 9.26 10.38
N LEU A 80 -11.66 10.26 9.72
CA LEU A 80 -11.42 11.65 10.03
C LEU A 80 -11.91 12.00 11.44
N LEU A 81 -13.06 11.47 11.88
CA LEU A 81 -13.57 11.66 13.24
C LEU A 81 -12.63 11.08 14.30
N CYS A 82 -11.95 9.96 14.01
CA CYS A 82 -10.93 9.39 14.90
C CYS A 82 -9.65 10.25 14.97
N GLY A 83 -9.25 10.87 13.85
CA GLY A 83 -8.23 11.91 13.79
C GLY A 83 -6.77 11.51 14.06
N THR A 84 -6.51 10.24 14.38
CA THR A 84 -5.17 9.74 14.80
C THR A 84 -4.56 8.70 13.86
N LYS A 85 -5.33 8.20 12.90
CA LYS A 85 -4.91 7.12 11.99
C LYS A 85 -4.39 7.68 10.66
N GLY A 86 -3.46 6.95 10.05
CA GLY A 86 -3.10 7.08 8.65
C GLY A 86 -4.08 6.32 7.75
N VAL A 87 -4.14 6.73 6.49
CA VAL A 87 -5.01 6.18 5.45
C VAL A 87 -4.14 5.60 4.34
N LYS A 88 -4.41 4.36 3.94
CA LYS A 88 -3.92 3.79 2.67
C LYS A 88 -5.12 3.34 1.84
N LEU A 89 -5.29 3.94 0.66
CA LEU A 89 -6.34 3.56 -0.28
C LEU A 89 -5.74 2.71 -1.38
N ASP A 90 -6.17 1.46 -1.51
CA ASP A 90 -5.74 0.53 -2.55
C ASP A 90 -6.74 0.50 -3.71
N PHE A 91 -6.42 1.20 -4.81
CA PHE A 91 -7.28 1.34 -5.98
C PHE A 91 -7.22 0.07 -6.83
N LYS A 92 -8.35 -0.62 -6.95
CA LYS A 92 -8.41 -1.94 -7.59
C LYS A 92 -8.66 -1.94 -9.10
N SER A 93 -9.01 -0.79 -9.67
CA SER A 93 -9.27 -0.65 -11.10
C SER A 93 -9.15 0.80 -11.56
N THR A 94 -8.87 1.01 -12.86
CA THR A 94 -8.79 2.36 -13.45
C THR A 94 -10.09 3.14 -13.29
N GLU A 95 -11.23 2.47 -13.44
CA GLU A 95 -12.57 3.10 -13.37
C GLU A 95 -12.87 3.74 -12.00
N VAL A 96 -12.28 3.25 -10.91
CA VAL A 96 -12.53 3.81 -9.57
C VAL A 96 -11.66 5.02 -9.26
N VAL A 97 -10.57 5.23 -9.98
CA VAL A 97 -9.55 6.24 -9.67
C VAL A 97 -10.16 7.64 -9.61
N GLU A 98 -10.77 8.12 -10.70
CA GLU A 98 -11.29 9.49 -10.73
C GLU A 98 -12.43 9.71 -9.72
N PRO A 99 -13.45 8.84 -9.63
CA PRO A 99 -14.50 8.97 -8.61
C PRO A 99 -13.96 8.98 -7.17
N ALA A 100 -13.02 8.09 -6.83
CA ALA A 100 -12.44 8.03 -5.50
C ALA A 100 -11.57 9.24 -5.19
N CYS A 101 -10.78 9.73 -6.15
CA CYS A 101 -10.03 10.98 -6.00
C CYS A 101 -10.96 12.19 -5.76
N ARG A 102 -12.12 12.24 -6.41
CA ARG A 102 -13.11 13.32 -6.19
C ARG A 102 -13.64 13.31 -4.75
N ILE A 103 -13.90 12.13 -4.20
CA ILE A 103 -14.32 11.97 -2.80
C ILE A 103 -13.17 12.38 -1.87
N LEU A 104 -11.97 11.82 -2.04
CA LEU A 104 -10.81 12.05 -1.19
C LEU A 104 -10.41 13.54 -1.10
N ALA A 105 -10.54 14.29 -2.19
CA ALA A 105 -10.24 15.73 -2.22
C ALA A 105 -11.03 16.54 -1.19
N ARG A 106 -12.18 16.04 -0.70
CA ARG A 106 -12.98 16.71 0.35
C ARG A 106 -12.44 16.49 1.77
N PHE A 107 -11.55 15.51 1.94
CA PHE A 107 -11.03 15.05 3.23
C PHE A 107 -9.53 15.24 3.39
N VAL A 108 -8.75 15.14 2.30
CA VAL A 108 -7.27 15.02 2.32
C VAL A 108 -6.59 16.07 3.20
N ASP A 109 -7.03 17.33 3.14
CA ASP A 109 -6.39 18.42 3.91
C ASP A 109 -6.70 18.41 5.40
N LYS A 110 -7.68 17.60 5.82
CA LYS A 110 -8.12 17.48 7.22
C LYS A 110 -7.42 16.32 7.95
N PHE A 111 -6.80 15.39 7.21
CA PHE A 111 -6.03 14.31 7.82
C PHE A 111 -4.71 14.82 8.39
N ARG A 112 -4.40 14.37 9.61
CA ARG A 112 -3.12 14.65 10.28
C ARG A 112 -2.09 13.54 10.05
N GLY A 113 -2.55 12.31 9.84
CA GLY A 113 -1.71 11.15 9.50
C GLY A 113 -1.33 11.10 8.01
N PRO A 114 -0.54 10.09 7.60
CA PRO A 114 -0.19 9.92 6.20
C PRO A 114 -1.42 9.54 5.39
N VAL A 115 -1.52 10.09 4.17
CA VAL A 115 -2.44 9.60 3.14
C VAL A 115 -1.59 8.92 2.08
N ILE A 116 -1.80 7.62 1.91
CA ILE A 116 -1.06 6.75 1.01
C ILE A 116 -2.01 6.33 -0.11
N LEU A 117 -1.63 6.58 -1.35
CA LEU A 117 -2.40 6.21 -2.54
C LEU A 117 -1.73 5.01 -3.20
N ASN A 118 -2.36 3.85 -3.13
CA ASN A 118 -1.81 2.59 -3.61
C ASN A 118 -2.49 2.11 -4.89
N ALA A 119 -1.71 1.68 -5.87
CA ALA A 119 -2.24 0.98 -7.02
C ALA A 119 -1.15 0.06 -7.63
N ASP A 120 -1.59 -1.09 -8.14
CA ASP A 120 -0.77 -1.93 -9.00
C ASP A 120 -0.82 -1.38 -10.42
N VAL A 121 0.22 -0.68 -10.85
CA VAL A 121 0.26 0.08 -12.12
C VAL A 121 1.13 -0.57 -13.20
N LEU A 122 1.90 -1.60 -12.83
CA LEU A 122 2.73 -2.38 -13.75
C LEU A 122 2.44 -3.88 -13.59
N PRO A 123 2.67 -4.68 -14.64
CA PRO A 123 2.56 -6.13 -14.54
C PRO A 123 3.69 -6.69 -13.68
N GLY A 124 3.35 -7.59 -12.74
CA GLY A 124 4.31 -8.35 -11.94
C GLY A 124 4.70 -9.69 -12.58
N PRO A 125 5.46 -10.53 -11.84
CA PRO A 125 5.80 -11.88 -12.29
C PRO A 125 4.56 -12.72 -12.61
N ASP A 126 4.60 -13.44 -13.74
CA ASP A 126 3.49 -14.25 -14.29
C ASP A 126 2.15 -13.50 -14.36
N CYS A 127 2.15 -12.40 -15.13
CA CYS A 127 1.00 -11.57 -15.56
C CYS A 127 -0.36 -11.97 -14.95
N SER A 128 -0.80 -11.18 -13.95
CA SER A 128 -2.12 -11.31 -13.35
C SER A 128 -3.23 -11.33 -14.40
N VAL A 129 -4.28 -12.11 -14.14
CA VAL A 129 -5.52 -12.09 -14.93
C VAL A 129 -6.16 -10.69 -14.91
N MET A 130 -5.96 -9.93 -13.83
CA MET A 130 -6.46 -8.57 -13.72
C MET A 130 -5.47 -7.57 -14.34
N PRO A 131 -5.93 -6.68 -15.23
CA PRO A 131 -5.08 -5.65 -15.80
C PRO A 131 -4.61 -4.68 -14.69
N PRO A 132 -3.38 -4.14 -14.80
CA PRO A 132 -2.94 -3.06 -13.93
C PRO A 132 -3.86 -1.84 -14.04
N VAL A 133 -3.88 -1.03 -12.98
CA VAL A 133 -4.46 0.32 -13.02
C VAL A 133 -3.65 1.16 -14.01
N ASP A 134 -4.35 1.93 -14.84
CA ASP A 134 -3.73 2.82 -15.82
C ASP A 134 -2.83 3.86 -15.11
N ALA A 135 -1.53 3.73 -15.33
CA ALA A 135 -0.52 4.53 -14.66
C ALA A 135 -0.69 6.03 -14.94
N TRP A 136 -1.08 6.40 -16.17
CA TRP A 136 -1.27 7.80 -16.56
C TRP A 136 -2.39 8.45 -15.78
N THR A 137 -3.55 7.79 -15.73
CA THR A 137 -4.73 8.24 -14.99
C THR A 137 -4.42 8.37 -13.51
N PHE A 138 -3.83 7.33 -12.92
CA PHE A 138 -3.52 7.29 -11.50
C PHE A 138 -2.48 8.34 -11.10
N LEU A 139 -1.31 8.36 -11.74
CA LEU A 139 -0.19 9.23 -11.38
C LEU A 139 -0.49 10.71 -11.69
N THR A 140 -1.22 11.00 -12.77
CA THR A 140 -1.62 12.37 -13.08
C THR A 140 -2.51 12.94 -11.99
N LEU A 141 -3.53 12.20 -11.54
CA LEU A 141 -4.42 12.64 -10.47
C LEU A 141 -3.69 12.71 -9.12
N CYS A 142 -2.85 11.73 -8.80
CA CYS A 142 -2.01 11.72 -7.60
C CYS A 142 -1.15 12.99 -7.48
N ARG A 143 -0.40 13.31 -8.54
CA ARG A 143 0.53 14.45 -8.57
C ARG A 143 -0.18 15.80 -8.56
N THR A 144 -1.29 15.92 -9.28
CA THR A 144 -1.99 17.21 -9.44
C THR A 144 -2.91 17.54 -8.28
N ARG A 145 -3.57 16.53 -7.68
CA ARG A 145 -4.59 16.75 -6.65
C ARG A 145 -4.10 16.48 -5.23
N PHE A 146 -3.05 15.66 -5.05
CA PHE A 146 -2.63 15.20 -3.73
C PHE A 146 -1.12 15.36 -3.49
N PRO A 147 -0.52 16.55 -3.69
CA PRO A 147 0.94 16.74 -3.62
C PRO A 147 1.58 16.42 -2.26
N ARG A 148 0.77 16.27 -1.19
CA ARG A 148 1.21 15.87 0.16
C ARG A 148 1.03 14.38 0.46
N ALA A 149 0.37 13.62 -0.41
CA ALA A 149 0.19 12.19 -0.24
C ALA A 149 1.47 11.42 -0.60
N ILE A 150 1.59 10.22 -0.04
CA ILE A 150 2.63 9.25 -0.35
C ILE A 150 2.10 8.33 -1.44
N ILE A 151 2.89 8.11 -2.50
CA ILE A 151 2.45 7.28 -3.63
C ILE A 151 3.01 5.86 -3.46
N SER A 152 2.13 4.88 -3.42
CA SER A 152 2.47 3.47 -3.31
C SER A 152 2.26 2.78 -4.66
N LEU A 153 3.35 2.40 -5.34
CA LEU A 153 3.31 1.87 -6.71
C LEU A 153 3.68 0.41 -6.73
N GLY A 154 2.69 -0.44 -6.94
CA GLY A 154 2.83 -1.89 -6.95
C GLY A 154 2.90 -2.49 -8.35
N TRP A 155 3.12 -3.79 -8.34
CA TRP A 155 2.97 -4.65 -9.51
C TRP A 155 1.81 -5.60 -9.25
N THR A 156 1.02 -5.89 -10.28
CA THR A 156 -0.03 -6.90 -10.17
C THR A 156 0.57 -8.24 -9.76
N THR A 157 0.00 -8.91 -8.76
CA THR A 157 0.47 -10.21 -8.28
C THR A 157 -0.63 -11.26 -8.35
N ASP A 158 -0.32 -12.42 -8.90
CA ASP A 158 -1.20 -13.60 -8.87
C ASP A 158 -0.59 -14.73 -8.02
N ASP A 159 -1.41 -15.66 -7.54
CA ASP A 159 -1.02 -16.81 -6.71
C ASP A 159 -0.24 -17.91 -7.48
N ALA A 160 0.11 -17.65 -8.74
CA ALA A 160 0.73 -18.62 -9.64
C ALA A 160 2.22 -18.91 -9.33
N SER A 161 2.77 -19.87 -10.08
CA SER A 161 4.07 -20.55 -9.96
C SER A 161 5.36 -19.72 -9.84
N CYS A 162 5.28 -18.38 -9.84
CA CYS A 162 6.38 -17.44 -9.94
C CYS A 162 7.13 -17.14 -8.64
N ILE A 163 6.71 -17.71 -7.49
CA ILE A 163 7.44 -17.56 -6.21
C ILE A 163 8.92 -17.92 -6.38
N LYS A 164 9.28 -18.76 -7.37
CA LYS A 164 10.69 -19.13 -7.64
C LYS A 164 11.55 -18.01 -8.24
N MET A 165 10.99 -17.05 -8.97
CA MET A 165 11.76 -16.03 -9.70
C MET A 165 11.86 -14.68 -8.97
N GLY A 166 10.82 -14.26 -8.25
CA GLY A 166 10.76 -12.91 -7.68
C GLY A 166 10.50 -11.83 -8.75
N TYR A 167 10.53 -10.57 -8.36
CA TYR A 167 10.62 -9.41 -9.26
C TYR A 167 11.93 -9.45 -10.05
N THR A 168 11.83 -9.34 -11.38
CA THR A 168 13.01 -9.31 -12.25
C THR A 168 13.62 -7.91 -12.30
N ARG A 169 14.85 -7.84 -12.83
CA ARG A 169 15.54 -6.57 -13.03
C ARG A 169 14.77 -5.63 -13.95
N GLU A 170 14.20 -6.16 -15.03
CA GLU A 170 13.42 -5.40 -16.01
C GLU A 170 12.16 -4.79 -15.38
N MET A 171 11.48 -5.54 -14.48
CA MET A 171 10.32 -5.03 -13.74
C MET A 171 10.70 -3.87 -12.82
N VAL A 172 11.83 -3.97 -12.13
CA VAL A 172 12.35 -2.93 -11.25
C VAL A 172 12.83 -1.70 -12.03
N GLU A 173 13.53 -1.90 -13.15
CA GLU A 173 13.96 -0.80 -14.03
C GLU A 173 12.76 -0.06 -14.63
N SER A 174 11.72 -0.79 -15.04
CA SER A 174 10.47 -0.22 -15.54
C SER A 174 9.76 0.64 -14.48
N MET A 175 9.67 0.15 -13.24
CA MET A 175 9.09 0.92 -12.13
C MET A 175 9.89 2.20 -11.84
N GLY A 176 11.23 2.11 -11.81
CA GLY A 176 12.09 3.28 -11.64
C GLY A 176 12.00 4.28 -12.79
N ALA A 177 11.83 3.81 -14.03
CA ALA A 177 11.60 4.65 -15.19
C ALA A 177 10.27 5.40 -15.08
N LEU A 178 9.20 4.71 -14.68
CA LEU A 178 7.88 5.29 -14.47
C LEU A 178 7.92 6.43 -13.43
N VAL A 179 8.56 6.22 -12.28
CA VAL A 179 8.68 7.27 -11.25
C VAL A 179 9.42 8.50 -11.77
N ARG A 180 10.48 8.31 -12.56
CA ARG A 180 11.26 9.40 -13.17
C ARG A 180 10.46 10.15 -14.24
N GLU A 181 9.74 9.44 -15.09
CA GLU A 181 8.92 10.00 -16.16
C GLU A 181 7.86 10.97 -15.61
N TYR A 182 7.18 10.59 -14.53
CA TYR A 182 6.16 11.43 -13.90
C TYR A 182 6.74 12.48 -12.95
N ASN A 183 8.06 12.53 -12.75
CA ASN A 183 8.75 13.49 -11.89
C ASN A 183 8.03 13.71 -10.54
N LEU A 184 7.78 12.62 -9.82
CA LEU A 184 7.00 12.65 -8.58
C LEU A 184 7.78 13.41 -7.49
N GLY A 185 7.24 14.55 -7.02
CA GLY A 185 7.79 15.28 -5.88
C GLY A 185 7.43 14.67 -4.51
N GLN A 186 6.44 13.77 -4.53
CA GLN A 186 5.93 13.04 -3.38
C GLN A 186 6.89 11.92 -2.96
N PRO A 187 6.93 11.53 -1.68
CA PRO A 187 7.56 10.28 -1.27
C PRO A 187 6.90 9.09 -1.98
N VAL A 188 7.71 8.09 -2.31
CA VAL A 188 7.24 6.86 -2.95
C VAL A 188 7.44 5.67 -2.01
N THR A 189 6.53 4.72 -2.02
CA THR A 189 6.76 3.40 -1.43
C THR A 189 6.42 2.32 -2.45
N PHE A 190 7.15 1.22 -2.44
CA PHE A 190 6.89 0.10 -3.32
C PHE A 190 6.32 -1.05 -2.48
N PRO A 191 5.03 -1.38 -2.61
CA PRO A 191 4.45 -2.53 -1.98
C PRO A 191 5.03 -3.79 -2.64
N VAL A 192 5.68 -4.64 -1.85
CA VAL A 192 6.32 -5.86 -2.35
C VAL A 192 5.77 -7.07 -1.63
N TRP A 193 5.38 -8.08 -2.40
CA TRP A 193 4.85 -9.31 -1.84
C TRP A 193 5.99 -10.12 -1.22
N LEU A 194 5.87 -10.44 0.07
CA LEU A 194 6.93 -11.08 0.86
C LEU A 194 7.57 -12.31 0.16
N PRO A 195 6.81 -13.26 -0.43
CA PRO A 195 7.39 -14.42 -1.12
C PRO A 195 8.30 -14.07 -2.31
N LEU A 196 8.12 -12.90 -2.94
CA LEU A 196 8.94 -12.43 -4.05
C LEU A 196 10.12 -11.58 -3.56
N ALA A 197 9.90 -10.79 -2.51
CA ALA A 197 10.85 -9.82 -2.01
C ALA A 197 12.22 -10.43 -1.63
N ARG A 198 12.23 -11.62 -1.01
CA ARG A 198 13.49 -12.28 -0.61
C ARG A 198 14.39 -12.58 -1.81
N ARG A 199 13.81 -13.02 -2.92
CA ARG A 199 14.54 -13.41 -4.13
C ARG A 199 15.04 -12.20 -4.92
N SER A 200 14.33 -11.08 -4.79
CA SER A 200 14.62 -9.84 -5.50
C SER A 200 15.37 -8.82 -4.65
N LEU A 201 15.98 -9.22 -3.54
CA LEU A 201 16.59 -8.30 -2.57
C LEU A 201 17.61 -7.35 -3.24
N GLY A 202 18.47 -7.87 -4.11
CA GLY A 202 19.44 -7.06 -4.85
C GLY A 202 18.79 -6.09 -5.84
N ASP A 203 17.70 -6.49 -6.52
CA ASP A 203 16.94 -5.63 -7.42
C ASP A 203 16.17 -4.55 -6.64
N LEU A 204 15.56 -4.90 -5.51
CA LEU A 204 14.87 -3.94 -4.64
C LEU A 204 15.84 -2.91 -4.03
N GLN A 205 17.07 -3.32 -3.67
CA GLN A 205 18.12 -2.38 -3.28
C GLN A 205 18.49 -1.42 -4.41
N ARG A 206 18.60 -1.92 -5.65
CA ARG A 206 18.81 -1.06 -6.83
C ARG A 206 17.64 -0.09 -7.03
N LEU A 207 16.40 -0.54 -6.83
CA LEU A 207 15.21 0.30 -6.93
C LEU A 207 15.25 1.49 -5.97
N LEU A 208 15.55 1.25 -4.69
CA LEU A 208 15.64 2.33 -3.72
C LEU A 208 16.84 3.26 -3.99
N ALA A 209 17.95 2.71 -4.50
CA ALA A 209 19.12 3.51 -4.87
C ALA A 209 18.85 4.45 -6.06
N GLN A 210 18.06 4.00 -7.05
CA GLN A 210 17.75 4.80 -8.25
C GLN A 210 16.55 5.74 -8.07
N VAL A 211 15.69 5.51 -7.07
CA VAL A 211 14.53 6.37 -6.75
C VAL A 211 14.75 7.02 -5.38
N PRO A 212 15.26 8.26 -5.32
CA PRO A 212 15.43 8.96 -4.06
C PRO A 212 14.11 9.11 -3.30
N ARG A 213 14.18 9.13 -1.97
CA ARG A 213 13.01 9.29 -1.08
C ARG A 213 11.94 8.21 -1.30
N SER A 214 12.39 7.01 -1.64
CA SER A 214 11.53 5.83 -1.71
C SER A 214 11.75 4.86 -0.55
N SER A 215 10.78 3.99 -0.34
CA SER A 215 10.77 2.95 0.70
C SER A 215 10.11 1.68 0.17
N LEU A 216 10.15 0.59 0.94
CA LEU A 216 9.41 -0.64 0.67
C LEU A 216 8.28 -0.80 1.69
N THR A 217 7.13 -1.29 1.24
CA THR A 217 6.08 -1.81 2.12
C THR A 217 5.93 -3.30 1.84
N VAL A 218 6.54 -4.13 2.69
CA VAL A 218 6.49 -5.58 2.55
C VAL A 218 5.12 -6.06 3.03
N PHE A 219 4.36 -6.72 2.17
CA PHE A 219 3.05 -7.25 2.51
C PHE A 219 2.96 -8.76 2.39
N ALA A 220 2.09 -9.36 3.20
CA ALA A 220 1.75 -10.78 3.14
C ALA A 220 0.23 -10.96 3.17
N ARG A 221 -0.27 -11.88 2.35
CA ARG A 221 -1.70 -12.22 2.29
C ARG A 221 -2.09 -13.03 3.55
N PRO A 222 -3.35 -12.95 4.01
CA PRO A 222 -3.84 -13.80 5.09
C PRO A 222 -3.68 -15.29 4.78
N GLY A 223 -3.36 -16.09 5.79
CA GLY A 223 -3.15 -17.52 5.67
C GLY A 223 -2.30 -18.05 6.83
N PRO A 224 -2.13 -19.37 6.97
CA PRO A 224 -1.35 -19.93 8.06
C PRO A 224 0.08 -19.35 8.03
N PRO A 225 0.63 -18.95 9.18
CA PRO A 225 1.97 -18.40 9.25
C PRO A 225 2.93 -19.46 8.73
N ARG A 226 3.50 -19.19 7.56
CA ARG A 226 4.52 -20.08 7.00
C ARG A 226 5.76 -19.85 7.85
N ALA A 227 6.16 -20.82 8.67
CA ALA A 227 7.42 -20.74 9.41
C ALA A 227 8.62 -20.37 8.51
N ALA A 228 8.53 -20.69 7.21
CA ALA A 228 9.46 -20.29 6.17
C ALA A 228 9.53 -18.77 5.90
N ALA A 229 8.57 -17.96 6.33
CA ALA A 229 8.51 -16.52 6.09
C ALA A 229 9.36 -15.70 7.08
N LEU A 230 9.60 -16.21 8.30
CA LEU A 230 10.39 -15.49 9.32
C LEU A 230 11.86 -15.27 8.90
N PRO A 231 12.57 -16.27 8.35
CA PRO A 231 13.92 -16.06 7.81
C PRO A 231 13.95 -15.03 6.67
N ASP A 232 12.92 -15.02 5.82
CA ASP A 232 12.80 -14.08 4.70
C ASP A 232 12.61 -12.65 5.20
N LEU A 233 11.75 -12.45 6.20
CA LEU A 233 11.55 -11.17 6.87
C LEU A 233 12.82 -10.67 7.58
N ALA A 234 13.53 -11.55 8.29
CA ALA A 234 14.79 -11.21 8.93
C ALA A 234 15.85 -10.77 7.91
N ALA A 235 15.97 -11.50 6.80
CA ALA A 235 16.88 -11.15 5.71
C ALA A 235 16.54 -9.78 5.08
N LEU A 236 15.26 -9.49 4.87
CA LEU A 236 14.80 -8.17 4.41
C LEU A 236 15.16 -7.09 5.43
N ARG A 237 14.86 -7.30 6.72
CA ARG A 237 15.18 -6.32 7.77
C ARG A 237 16.67 -6.02 7.87
N SER A 238 17.53 -7.03 7.72
CA SER A 238 18.99 -6.83 7.73
C SER A 238 19.53 -6.13 6.47
N ALA A 239 18.80 -6.16 5.36
CA ALA A 239 19.28 -5.64 4.07
C ALA A 239 18.97 -4.15 3.83
N PHE A 240 18.08 -3.56 4.64
CA PHE A 240 17.62 -2.20 4.48
C PHE A 240 17.67 -1.43 5.80
N SER A 241 17.73 -0.09 5.73
CA SER A 241 17.59 0.73 6.93
C SER A 241 16.18 0.57 7.52
N PRO A 242 16.04 0.49 8.86
CA PRO A 242 14.73 0.32 9.51
C PRO A 242 13.70 1.39 9.12
N SER A 243 14.13 2.61 8.76
CA SER A 243 13.23 3.70 8.35
C SER A 243 12.70 3.57 6.91
N LEU A 244 13.27 2.65 6.12
CA LEU A 244 12.95 2.47 4.70
C LEU A 244 12.07 1.25 4.41
N VAL A 245 11.73 0.44 5.41
CA VAL A 245 10.90 -0.76 5.22
C VAL A 245 9.77 -0.81 6.22
N TYR A 246 8.55 -0.88 5.70
CA TYR A 246 7.31 -1.04 6.45
C TYR A 246 6.76 -2.46 6.25
N TYR A 247 6.00 -2.96 7.23
CA TYR A 247 5.58 -4.36 7.29
C TYR A 247 4.06 -4.46 7.46
N ASP A 248 3.36 -4.58 6.34
CA ASP A 248 1.91 -4.78 6.24
C ASP A 248 1.59 -6.28 6.30
N LEU A 249 1.73 -6.86 7.49
CA LEU A 249 1.68 -8.30 7.72
C LEU A 249 0.44 -8.72 8.54
N PRO A 250 -0.08 -9.94 8.32
CA PRO A 250 -1.05 -10.54 9.23
C PRO A 250 -0.57 -10.53 10.69
N HIS A 251 -1.49 -10.32 11.62
CA HIS A 251 -1.17 -10.08 13.04
C HIS A 251 -0.33 -11.22 13.66
N ASP A 252 -0.67 -12.47 13.37
CA ASP A 252 0.04 -13.66 13.83
C ASP A 252 1.48 -13.72 13.30
N LEU A 253 1.69 -13.42 12.02
CA LEU A 253 3.02 -13.36 11.42
C LEU A 253 3.85 -12.22 12.02
N LEU A 254 3.26 -11.04 12.21
CA LEU A 254 3.93 -9.90 12.84
C LEU A 254 4.34 -10.23 14.29
N GLN A 255 3.46 -10.83 15.09
CA GLN A 255 3.76 -11.24 16.46
C GLN A 255 4.88 -12.29 16.53
N ALA A 256 4.95 -13.20 15.55
CA ALA A 256 6.05 -14.16 15.45
C ALA A 256 7.38 -13.52 15.00
N PHE A 257 7.32 -12.41 14.26
CA PHE A 257 8.50 -11.72 13.73
C PHE A 257 9.14 -10.73 14.72
N LEU A 258 8.32 -10.02 15.50
CA LEU A 258 8.80 -9.01 16.47
C LEU A 258 9.91 -9.49 17.43
N PRO A 259 9.86 -10.72 18.00
CA PRO A 259 10.91 -11.21 18.91
C PRO A 259 12.27 -11.46 18.25
N LEU A 260 12.35 -11.45 16.91
CA LEU A 260 13.57 -11.70 16.15
C LEU A 260 14.33 -10.42 15.78
N CYS A 261 13.84 -9.24 16.20
CA CYS A 261 14.18 -7.93 15.63
C CYS A 261 14.76 -6.91 16.60
#